data_AF-A0A8H3HTN0-F1
#
_entry.id   AF-A0A8H3HTN0-F1
#
_cell.length_a   1.000
_cell.length_b   1.000
_cell.length_c   1.000
_cell.angle_alpha   90.00
_cell.angle_beta   90.00
_cell.angle_gamma   90.00
#
_symmetry.space_group_name_H-M   'P 1'
#
loop_
_entity.id
_entity.type
_entity.pdbx_description
1 polymer ?
#
loop_
_entity_poly.entity_id
_entity_poly.type
_entity_poly.pdbx_seq_one_letter_code
_entity_poly.pdbx_strand_id
1 'polypeptide(L)'
;MDAVPRQEYEYALSNFRIAHLKVAEQKTQLDEQERQISLLRARIALLEGGDDDEPRHTVNRAGGSSVDDFSIRNAASQLERLINRWAAEITNTSQIPLDQMRELIFNDVSQGPAHPPPNATPVQIQNLLRHLMSDTICEGLVNCLVVTSSNEANIQLTRIHEHIFARDATVASVWRRQTYSAAVESCTPDMMGHVLMEHAPNLLEVIAPGGKSLPDSLMAILNGAYNFSKMLHGSKASSGGGTDAFYKAFVPEIGSVSSLNSYTRISLTIAY
;
A
#
# COMPACT_ATOMS: atom_id res chain seq x y z
N MET A 1 48.55 -1.86 40.68
CA MET A 1 47.88 -2.56 39.57
C MET A 1 46.85 -3.47 40.21
N ASP A 2 45.57 -3.14 40.12
CA ASP A 2 44.49 -4.01 40.61
C ASP A 2 44.48 -5.28 39.75
N ALA A 3 44.78 -6.41 40.38
CA ALA A 3 44.72 -7.70 39.72
C ALA A 3 43.25 -8.08 39.57
N VAL A 4 42.74 -8.05 38.33
CA VAL A 4 41.39 -8.52 38.00
C VAL A 4 41.25 -9.95 38.55
N PRO A 5 40.24 -10.22 39.41
CA PRO A 5 40.01 -11.56 39.94
C PRO A 5 39.94 -12.57 38.79
N ARG A 6 40.67 -13.68 38.90
CA ARG A 6 40.79 -14.72 37.86
C ARG A 6 39.43 -15.14 37.28
N GLN A 7 38.40 -15.17 38.12
CA GLN A 7 37.04 -15.51 37.77
C GLN A 7 36.37 -14.48 36.84
N GLU A 8 36.65 -13.18 37.01
CA GLU A 8 36.19 -12.12 36.11
C GLU A 8 36.90 -12.18 34.76
N TYR A 9 38.19 -12.53 34.76
CA TYR A 9 38.96 -12.75 33.52
C TYR A 9 38.45 -13.97 32.73
N GLU A 10 38.19 -15.10 33.39
CA GLU A 10 37.63 -16.30 32.77
C GLU A 10 36.19 -16.07 32.25
N TYR A 11 35.37 -15.32 32.98
CA TYR A 11 34.03 -14.90 32.53
C TYR A 11 34.08 -13.99 31.30
N ALA A 12 34.98 -13.00 31.29
CA ALA A 12 35.18 -12.10 30.16
C ALA A 12 35.63 -12.85 28.88
N LEU A 13 36.55 -13.81 29.02
CA LEU A 13 36.99 -14.66 27.90
C LEU A 13 35.86 -15.54 27.35
N SER A 14 35.04 -16.12 28.23
CA SER A 14 33.87 -16.90 27.83
C SER A 14 32.87 -16.04 27.04
N ASN A 15 32.57 -14.84 27.55
CA ASN A 15 31.67 -13.90 26.86
C ASN A 15 32.24 -13.43 25.52
N PHE A 16 33.54 -13.15 25.45
CA PHE A 16 34.18 -12.79 24.18
C PHE A 16 34.07 -13.92 23.16
N ARG A 17 34.29 -15.17 23.58
CA ARG A 17 34.14 -16.34 22.72
C ARG A 17 32.69 -16.50 22.24
N ILE A 18 31.71 -16.36 23.13
CA ILE A 18 30.29 -16.44 22.77
C ILE A 18 29.92 -15.32 21.79
N ALA A 19 30.35 -14.09 22.05
CA ALA A 19 30.10 -12.96 21.17
C ALA A 19 30.73 -13.17 19.78
N HIS A 20 31.97 -13.65 19.71
CA HIS A 20 32.65 -13.93 18.45
C HIS A 20 31.98 -15.06 17.67
N LEU A 21 31.51 -16.11 18.35
CA LEU A 21 30.73 -17.19 17.72
C LEU A 21 29.41 -16.67 17.16
N LYS A 22 28.68 -15.84 17.92
CA LYS A 22 27.44 -15.19 17.45
C LYS A 22 27.68 -14.29 16.24
N VAL A 23 28.75 -13.50 16.24
CA VAL A 23 29.11 -12.65 15.10
C VAL A 23 29.46 -13.49 13.87
N ALA A 24 30.15 -14.62 14.06
CA ALA A 24 30.46 -15.52 12.95
C ALA A 24 29.19 -16.18 12.38
N GLU A 25 28.26 -16.60 13.23
CA GLU A 25 26.96 -17.14 12.83
C GLU A 25 26.09 -16.08 12.13
N GLN A 26 26.08 -14.84 12.63
CA GLN A 26 25.38 -13.74 11.96
C GLN A 26 25.97 -13.47 10.57
N LYS A 27 27.30 -13.54 10.41
CA LYS A 27 27.94 -13.38 9.10
C LYS A 27 27.52 -14.48 8.11
N THR A 28 27.52 -15.75 8.53
CA THR A 28 27.12 -16.84 7.63
C THR A 28 25.64 -16.75 7.25
N GLN A 29 24.78 -16.29 8.16
CA GLN A 29 23.38 -16.01 7.85
C GLN A 29 23.24 -14.87 6.83
N LEU A 30 24.01 -13.79 6.99
CA LEU A 30 24.01 -12.67 6.04
C LEU A 30 24.50 -13.11 4.65
N ASP A 31 25.58 -13.89 4.57
CA ASP A 31 26.12 -14.38 3.30
C ASP A 31 25.10 -15.26 2.56
N GLU A 32 24.38 -16.14 3.28
CA GLU A 32 23.32 -16.97 2.69
C GLU A 32 22.10 -16.13 2.26
N GLN A 33 21.74 -15.10 3.03
CA GLN A 33 20.69 -14.15 2.62
C GLN A 33 21.08 -13.41 1.34
N GLU A 34 22.32 -12.91 1.23
CA GLU A 34 22.81 -12.25 0.02
C GLU A 34 22.77 -13.18 -1.20
N ARG A 35 23.15 -14.45 -1.01
CA ARG A 35 23.07 -15.48 -2.05
C ARG A 35 21.63 -15.71 -2.52
N GLN A 36 20.69 -15.85 -1.58
CA GLN A 36 19.26 -16.03 -1.89
C GLN A 36 18.67 -14.80 -2.58
N ILE A 37 19.01 -13.59 -2.13
CA ILE A 37 18.61 -12.33 -2.76
C ILE A 37 19.10 -12.26 -4.20
N SER A 38 20.36 -12.66 -4.46
CA SER A 38 20.93 -12.69 -5.81
C SER A 38 20.17 -13.63 -6.73
N LEU A 39 19.85 -14.85 -6.27
CA LEU A 39 19.06 -15.82 -7.02
C LEU A 39 17.63 -15.33 -7.31
N LEU A 40 16.98 -14.70 -6.32
CA LEU A 40 15.64 -14.11 -6.50
C LEU A 40 15.67 -12.96 -7.52
N ARG A 41 16.69 -12.10 -7.48
CA ARG A 41 16.87 -11.03 -8.46
C ARG A 41 17.05 -11.57 -9.87
N ALA A 42 17.90 -12.59 -10.04
CA ALA A 42 18.09 -13.24 -11.34
C ALA A 42 16.77 -13.84 -11.87
N ARG A 43 16.01 -14.49 -10.99
CA ARG A 43 14.69 -15.04 -11.33
C ARG A 43 13.69 -13.96 -11.72
N ILE A 44 13.61 -12.85 -10.97
CA ILE A 44 12.74 -11.71 -11.29
C ILE A 44 13.13 -11.12 -12.65
N ALA A 45 14.41 -10.88 -12.89
CA ALA A 45 14.89 -10.34 -14.16
C ALA A 45 14.49 -11.23 -15.35
N LEU A 46 14.63 -12.54 -15.22
CA LEU A 46 14.20 -13.50 -16.24
C LEU A 46 12.68 -13.46 -16.47
N LEU A 47 11.88 -13.42 -15.39
CA LEU A 47 10.42 -13.35 -15.50
C LEU A 47 9.91 -12.01 -16.06
N GLU A 48 10.63 -10.92 -15.79
CA GLU A 48 10.33 -9.59 -16.32
C GLU A 48 10.75 -9.43 -17.79
N GLY A 49 11.42 -10.43 -18.36
CA GLY A 49 11.89 -10.42 -19.75
C GLY A 49 13.18 -9.65 -19.95
N GLY A 50 14.11 -9.69 -19.00
CA GLY A 50 15.45 -9.11 -19.14
C GLY A 50 16.11 -9.57 -20.45
N ASP A 51 16.47 -8.59 -21.28
CA ASP A 51 17.04 -8.75 -22.62
C ASP A 51 18.16 -9.80 -22.66
N ASP A 52 17.88 -10.90 -23.35
CA ASP A 52 18.90 -11.81 -23.90
C ASP A 52 19.20 -11.46 -25.37
N ASP A 53 19.10 -10.17 -25.76
CA ASP A 53 19.47 -9.72 -27.09
C ASP A 53 20.19 -8.36 -27.06
N GLU A 54 21.41 -8.37 -27.61
CA GLU A 54 22.31 -7.32 -28.10
C GLU A 54 21.97 -5.81 -27.96
N PRO A 55 23.02 -4.94 -27.92
CA PRO A 55 22.87 -3.50 -27.73
C PRO A 55 22.27 -2.84 -28.98
N ARG A 56 20.94 -2.78 -29.06
CA ARG A 56 20.24 -1.98 -30.07
C ARG A 56 19.86 -0.62 -29.51
N HIS A 57 20.64 0.38 -29.95
CA HIS A 57 20.21 1.76 -30.05
C HIS A 57 18.88 1.85 -30.83
N THR A 58 17.75 1.93 -30.14
CA THR A 58 16.52 2.52 -30.70
C THR A 58 15.64 3.16 -29.60
N VAL A 59 15.72 4.48 -29.53
CA VAL A 59 14.63 5.47 -29.40
C VAL A 59 13.46 5.16 -28.44
N ASN A 60 13.41 5.94 -27.35
CA ASN A 60 12.23 6.37 -26.60
C ASN A 60 11.13 5.32 -26.32
N ARG A 61 11.30 4.57 -25.23
CA ARG A 61 10.18 4.22 -24.33
C ARG A 61 10.53 4.69 -22.92
N ALA A 62 10.07 5.89 -22.59
CA ALA A 62 10.10 6.43 -21.24
C ALA A 62 9.32 5.52 -20.28
N GLY A 63 9.85 5.29 -19.08
CA GLY A 63 9.05 4.70 -17.99
C GLY A 63 9.77 3.83 -16.97
N GLY A 64 11.09 3.67 -17.03
CA GLY A 64 11.84 2.98 -15.98
C GLY A 64 12.18 3.89 -14.79
N SER A 65 11.22 4.58 -14.17
CA SER A 65 11.53 5.38 -12.97
C SER A 65 11.65 4.45 -11.77
N SER A 66 12.86 4.33 -11.21
CA SER A 66 13.06 3.81 -9.86
C SER A 66 12.18 4.61 -8.90
N VAL A 67 11.17 3.98 -8.31
CA VAL A 67 10.37 4.59 -7.23
C VAL A 67 11.06 4.23 -5.93
N ASP A 68 11.57 5.24 -5.22
CA ASP A 68 12.23 5.08 -3.93
C ASP A 68 11.26 5.39 -2.77
N ASP A 69 11.65 5.00 -1.56
CA ASP A 69 10.87 5.25 -0.34
C ASP A 69 10.51 6.73 -0.15
N PHE A 70 11.37 7.65 -0.61
CA PHE A 70 11.11 9.08 -0.57
C PHE A 70 9.94 9.48 -1.46
N SER A 71 9.92 8.99 -2.70
CA SER A 71 8.80 9.23 -3.64
C SER A 71 7.49 8.68 -3.10
N ILE A 72 7.51 7.48 -2.50
CA ILE A 72 6.34 6.87 -1.85
C ILE A 72 5.83 7.75 -0.71
N ARG A 73 6.71 8.15 0.21
CA ARG A 73 6.34 9.01 1.35
C ARG A 73 5.82 10.36 0.91
N ASN A 74 6.42 10.97 -0.11
CA ASN A 74 6.00 12.26 -0.63
C ASN A 74 4.59 12.16 -1.26
N ALA A 75 4.33 11.15 -2.09
CA ALA A 75 3.01 10.95 -2.69
C ALA A 75 1.94 10.63 -1.63
N ALA A 76 2.27 9.81 -0.62
CA ALA A 76 1.38 9.52 0.49
C ALA A 76 1.04 10.79 1.28
N SER A 77 2.03 11.63 1.59
CA SER A 77 1.81 12.92 2.28
C SER A 77 0.95 13.89 1.47
N GLN A 78 1.12 13.92 0.14
CA GLN A 78 0.26 14.73 -0.72
C GLN A 78 -1.19 14.24 -0.70
N LEU A 79 -1.40 12.92 -0.74
CA LEU A 79 -2.73 12.31 -0.66
C LEU A 79 -3.40 12.62 0.69
N GLU A 80 -2.66 12.46 1.80
CA GLU A 80 -3.12 12.81 3.14
C GLU A 80 -3.57 14.28 3.22
N ARG A 81 -2.79 15.20 2.64
CA ARG A 81 -3.14 16.63 2.61
C ARG A 81 -4.43 16.89 1.83
N LEU A 82 -4.67 16.19 0.72
CA LEU A 82 -5.90 16.30 -0.05
C LEU A 82 -7.10 15.79 0.77
N ILE A 83 -6.96 14.63 1.40
CA ILE A 83 -7.99 14.03 2.26
C ILE A 83 -8.33 14.95 3.45
N ASN A 84 -7.31 15.49 4.13
CA ASN A 84 -7.50 16.44 5.24
C ASN A 84 -8.26 17.69 4.80
N ARG A 85 -7.88 18.28 3.66
CA ARG A 85 -8.53 19.47 3.12
C ARG A 85 -9.99 19.21 2.76
N TRP A 86 -10.27 18.11 2.08
CA TRP A 86 -11.61 17.72 1.68
C TRP A 86 -12.51 17.42 2.90
N ALA A 87 -12.01 16.70 3.90
CA ALA A 87 -12.78 16.41 5.11
C ALA A 87 -13.21 17.70 5.83
N ALA A 88 -12.31 18.68 5.92
CA ALA A 88 -12.62 20.00 6.47
C ALA A 88 -13.63 20.77 5.59
N GLU A 89 -13.47 20.73 4.27
CA GLU A 89 -14.38 21.36 3.31
C GLU A 89 -15.81 20.80 3.43
N ILE A 90 -15.98 19.48 3.41
CA ILE A 90 -17.27 18.81 3.56
C ILE A 90 -17.90 19.15 4.92
N THR A 91 -17.12 19.10 6.00
CA THR A 91 -17.61 19.41 7.34
C THR A 91 -18.12 20.84 7.47
N ASN A 92 -17.47 21.80 6.78
CA ASN A 92 -17.80 23.22 6.86
C ASN A 92 -18.90 23.65 5.88
N THR A 93 -19.07 22.93 4.78
CA THR A 93 -20.02 23.29 3.70
C THR A 93 -21.29 22.44 3.69
N SER A 94 -21.27 21.29 4.38
CA SER A 94 -22.42 20.40 4.49
C SER A 94 -23.59 21.10 5.18
N GLN A 95 -24.77 20.97 4.57
CA GLN A 95 -26.05 21.39 5.14
C GLN A 95 -26.66 20.34 6.09
N ILE A 96 -26.04 19.15 6.16
CA ILE A 96 -26.51 18.04 7.00
C ILE A 96 -25.99 18.22 8.43
N PRO A 97 -26.85 18.05 9.45
CA PRO A 97 -26.43 18.02 10.86
C PRO A 97 -25.29 17.02 11.11
N LEU A 98 -24.33 17.38 11.98
CA LEU A 98 -23.15 16.56 12.23
C LEU A 98 -23.49 15.16 12.75
N ASP A 99 -24.50 15.03 13.61
CA ASP A 99 -24.95 13.73 14.10
C ASP A 99 -25.45 12.82 12.96
N GLN A 100 -26.19 13.39 12.01
CA GLN A 100 -26.68 12.66 10.84
C GLN A 100 -25.54 12.30 9.88
N MET A 101 -24.57 13.20 9.67
CA MET A 101 -23.37 12.90 8.89
C MET A 101 -22.59 11.72 9.49
N ARG A 102 -22.44 11.67 10.82
CA ARG A 102 -21.79 10.56 11.51
C ARG A 102 -22.52 9.23 11.30
N GLU A 103 -23.85 9.23 11.42
CA GLU A 103 -24.64 8.02 11.19
C GLU A 103 -24.47 7.50 9.77
N LEU A 104 -24.48 8.40 8.78
CA LEU A 104 -24.22 8.04 7.39
C LEU A 104 -22.83 7.42 7.20
N ILE A 105 -21.79 8.01 7.79
CA ILE A 105 -20.43 7.45 7.72
C ILE A 105 -20.38 6.06 8.37
N PHE A 106 -21.05 5.84 9.51
CA PHE A 106 -21.10 4.52 10.14
C PHE A 106 -21.92 3.49 9.37
N ASN A 107 -22.86 3.90 8.52
CA ASN A 107 -23.55 2.97 7.63
C ASN A 107 -22.64 2.50 6.48
N ASP A 108 -21.64 3.30 6.11
CA ASP A 108 -20.63 2.93 5.11
C ASP A 108 -19.47 2.13 5.72
N VAL A 109 -19.05 2.45 6.95
CA VAL A 109 -17.96 1.74 7.65
C VAL A 109 -18.54 0.55 8.42
N SER A 110 -18.08 -0.68 8.14
CA SER A 110 -18.57 -1.91 8.80
C SER A 110 -18.30 -2.02 10.32
N GLN A 111 -17.80 -0.95 10.97
CA GLN A 111 -17.36 -0.91 12.37
C GLN A 111 -17.81 0.36 13.12
N GLY A 112 -19.12 0.64 13.14
CA GLY A 112 -19.69 1.68 14.01
C GLY A 112 -19.98 1.20 15.43
N PRO A 113 -19.88 2.06 16.47
CA PRO A 113 -20.40 1.75 17.80
C PRO A 113 -21.93 1.63 17.75
N ALA A 114 -22.50 0.63 18.43
CA ALA A 114 -23.95 0.38 18.44
C ALA A 114 -24.79 1.58 18.93
N HIS A 115 -24.23 2.40 19.81
CA HIS A 115 -24.82 3.66 20.28
C HIS A 115 -23.77 4.77 20.28
N PRO A 116 -23.68 5.59 19.22
CA PRO A 116 -22.76 6.71 19.21
C PRO A 116 -23.26 7.81 20.17
N PRO A 117 -22.36 8.48 20.92
CA PRO A 117 -22.76 9.52 21.89
C PRO A 117 -23.40 10.72 21.16
N PRO A 118 -24.46 11.35 21.67
CA PRO A 118 -25.07 12.51 21.01
C PRO A 118 -24.09 13.71 20.95
N ASN A 119 -24.31 14.62 19.99
CA ASN A 119 -23.54 15.84 19.76
C ASN A 119 -22.16 15.59 19.12
N ALA A 120 -22.17 15.08 17.89
CA ALA A 120 -20.95 14.96 17.09
C ALA A 120 -20.27 16.32 16.91
N THR A 121 -18.95 16.36 17.08
CA THR A 121 -18.15 17.57 16.87
C THR A 121 -17.59 17.62 15.45
N PRO A 122 -17.28 18.81 14.90
CA PRO A 122 -16.67 18.93 13.58
C PRO A 122 -15.37 18.11 13.44
N VAL A 123 -14.55 18.07 14.50
CA VAL A 123 -13.30 17.29 14.52
C VAL A 123 -13.58 15.79 14.42
N GLN A 124 -14.61 15.30 15.10
CA GLN A 124 -15.01 13.89 14.99
C GLN A 124 -15.46 13.54 13.56
N ILE A 125 -16.27 14.39 12.93
CA ILE A 125 -16.70 14.19 11.54
C ILE A 125 -15.52 14.19 10.58
N GLN A 126 -14.60 15.15 10.72
CA GLN A 126 -13.39 15.17 9.90
C GLN A 126 -12.58 13.87 10.07
N ASN A 127 -12.37 13.39 11.29
CA ASN A 127 -11.65 12.13 11.52
C ASN A 127 -12.34 10.93 10.86
N LEU A 128 -13.67 10.84 10.98
CA LEU A 128 -14.46 9.78 10.38
C LEU A 128 -14.44 9.83 8.85
N LEU A 129 -14.55 11.01 8.25
CA LEU A 129 -14.45 11.20 6.80
C LEU A 129 -13.06 10.80 6.28
N ARG A 130 -11.99 11.19 7.00
CA ARG A 130 -10.62 10.80 6.66
C ARG A 130 -10.44 9.27 6.73
N HIS A 131 -11.01 8.63 7.74
CA HIS A 131 -10.99 7.18 7.87
C HIS A 131 -11.70 6.49 6.70
N LEU A 132 -12.97 6.85 6.46
CA LEU A 132 -13.79 6.27 5.41
C LEU A 132 -13.13 6.44 4.03
N MET A 133 -12.57 7.61 3.75
CA MET A 133 -11.86 7.86 2.49
C MET A 133 -10.58 7.02 2.36
N SER A 134 -9.83 6.84 3.45
CA SER A 134 -8.63 6.00 3.47
C SER A 134 -8.99 4.54 3.18
N ASP A 135 -10.05 4.04 3.82
CA ASP A 135 -10.54 2.67 3.62
C ASP A 135 -11.03 2.48 2.18
N THR A 136 -11.78 3.45 1.65
CA THR A 136 -12.25 3.45 0.26
C THR A 136 -11.08 3.40 -0.73
N ILE A 137 -10.04 4.20 -0.51
CA ILE A 137 -8.83 4.18 -1.35
C ILE A 137 -8.09 2.85 -1.24
N CYS A 138 -7.94 2.34 -0.02
CA CYS A 138 -7.27 1.08 0.24
C CYS A 138 -7.94 -0.07 -0.49
N GLU A 139 -9.23 -0.27 -0.28
CA GLU A 139 -9.97 -1.40 -0.84
C GLU A 139 -10.26 -1.19 -2.34
N GLY A 140 -10.72 0.00 -2.71
CA GLY A 140 -11.20 0.28 -4.06
C GLY A 140 -10.13 0.63 -5.10
N LEU A 141 -8.95 1.11 -4.68
CA LEU A 141 -7.90 1.57 -5.61
C LEU A 141 -6.55 0.90 -5.40
N VAL A 142 -6.10 0.75 -4.15
CA VAL A 142 -4.77 0.20 -3.86
C VAL A 142 -4.80 -1.33 -3.90
N ASN A 143 -5.75 -1.96 -3.24
CA ASN A 143 -5.83 -3.42 -3.17
C ASN A 143 -6.50 -3.99 -4.44
N CYS A 144 -7.42 -3.27 -5.07
CA CYS A 144 -8.01 -3.63 -6.37
C CYS A 144 -7.05 -3.32 -7.55
N LEU A 145 -6.95 -4.24 -8.52
CA LEU A 145 -6.22 -4.01 -9.76
C LEU A 145 -7.06 -3.18 -10.75
N VAL A 146 -7.11 -1.87 -10.56
CA VAL A 146 -7.82 -0.95 -11.47
C VAL A 146 -6.99 -0.74 -12.74
N VAL A 147 -7.07 -1.69 -13.67
CA VAL A 147 -6.23 -1.71 -14.88
C VAL A 147 -7.02 -1.30 -16.11
N THR A 148 -8.33 -1.57 -16.13
CA THR A 148 -9.21 -1.31 -17.26
C THR A 148 -10.37 -0.40 -16.85
N SER A 149 -11.12 0.11 -17.82
CA SER A 149 -12.37 0.84 -17.58
C SER A 149 -13.55 -0.06 -17.15
N SER A 150 -13.38 -1.38 -17.16
CA SER A 150 -14.41 -2.35 -16.77
C SER A 150 -14.17 -2.83 -15.33
N ASN A 151 -15.12 -2.55 -14.44
CA ASN A 151 -15.04 -3.00 -13.05
C ASN A 151 -15.02 -4.54 -12.95
N GLU A 152 -15.88 -5.22 -13.72
CA GLU A 152 -15.91 -6.68 -13.78
C GLU A 152 -14.55 -7.26 -14.19
N ALA A 153 -13.92 -6.70 -15.23
CA ALA A 153 -12.59 -7.14 -15.66
C ALA A 153 -11.53 -6.93 -14.57
N ASN A 154 -11.56 -5.79 -13.86
CA ASN A 154 -10.65 -5.49 -12.76
C ASN A 154 -10.82 -6.46 -11.58
N ILE A 155 -12.07 -6.85 -11.26
CA ILE A 155 -12.37 -7.87 -10.25
C ILE A 155 -11.78 -9.22 -10.66
N GLN A 156 -11.98 -9.66 -11.90
CA GLN A 156 -11.45 -10.93 -12.38
C GLN A 156 -9.91 -10.94 -12.42
N LEU A 157 -9.28 -9.84 -12.85
CA LEU A 157 -7.82 -9.68 -12.81
C LEU A 157 -7.29 -9.77 -11.38
N THR A 158 -7.99 -9.15 -10.42
CA THR A 158 -7.63 -9.22 -8.99
C THR A 158 -7.69 -10.66 -8.48
N ARG A 159 -8.73 -11.43 -8.83
CA ARG A 159 -8.84 -12.86 -8.47
C ARG A 159 -7.74 -13.72 -9.11
N ILE A 160 -7.40 -13.46 -10.38
CA ILE A 160 -6.30 -14.15 -11.06
C ILE A 160 -4.99 -13.88 -10.33
N HIS A 161 -4.72 -12.62 -9.96
CA HIS A 161 -3.55 -12.26 -9.18
C HIS A 161 -3.48 -13.01 -7.85
N GLU A 162 -4.58 -13.03 -7.08
CA GLU A 162 -4.65 -13.77 -5.81
C GLU A 162 -4.31 -15.26 -5.99
N HIS A 163 -4.83 -15.88 -7.04
CA HIS A 163 -4.55 -17.29 -7.36
C HIS A 163 -3.09 -17.53 -7.75
N ILE A 164 -2.48 -16.62 -8.52
CA ILE A 164 -1.04 -16.69 -8.85
C ILE A 164 -0.21 -16.48 -7.58
N PHE A 165 -0.60 -15.52 -6.73
CA PHE A 165 0.11 -15.18 -5.50
C PHE A 165 0.14 -16.35 -4.52
N ALA A 166 -0.98 -17.07 -4.36
CA ALA A 166 -1.06 -18.26 -3.53
C ALA A 166 -0.12 -19.39 -3.99
N ARG A 167 0.30 -19.39 -5.27
CA ARG A 167 1.20 -20.40 -5.83
C ARG A 167 2.66 -19.95 -5.82
N ASP A 168 2.92 -18.74 -6.31
CA ASP A 168 4.25 -18.15 -6.35
C ASP A 168 4.14 -16.63 -6.24
N ALA A 169 4.47 -16.13 -5.06
CA ALA A 169 4.46 -14.72 -4.73
C ALA A 169 5.33 -13.89 -5.70
N THR A 170 6.48 -14.40 -6.15
CA THR A 170 7.40 -13.71 -7.08
C THR A 170 6.81 -13.58 -8.48
N VAL A 171 6.17 -14.64 -8.98
CA VAL A 171 5.50 -14.60 -10.29
C VAL A 171 4.31 -13.64 -10.24
N ALA A 172 3.54 -13.64 -9.15
CA ALA A 172 2.45 -12.68 -8.96
C ALA A 172 2.93 -11.23 -8.97
N SER A 173 4.12 -10.96 -8.41
CA SER A 173 4.72 -9.61 -8.40
C SER A 173 4.96 -9.10 -9.82
N VAL A 174 5.62 -9.95 -10.62
CA VAL A 174 5.98 -9.63 -11.99
C VAL A 174 4.72 -9.45 -12.83
N TRP A 175 3.76 -10.36 -12.69
CA TRP A 175 2.49 -10.28 -13.38
C TRP A 175 1.74 -8.99 -13.02
N ARG A 176 1.67 -8.62 -11.74
CA ARG A 176 1.02 -7.39 -11.27
C ARG A 176 1.65 -6.15 -11.89
N ARG A 177 3.00 -6.07 -11.90
CA ARG A 177 3.75 -4.96 -12.52
C ARG A 177 3.49 -4.86 -14.02
N GLN A 178 3.59 -5.98 -14.74
CA GLN A 178 3.33 -6.02 -16.17
C GLN A 178 1.88 -5.61 -16.49
N THR A 179 0.93 -6.07 -15.68
CA THR A 179 -0.48 -5.72 -15.85
C THR A 179 -0.70 -4.22 -15.61
N TYR A 180 -0.10 -3.64 -14.57
CA TYR A 180 -0.16 -2.20 -14.31
C TYR A 180 0.56 -1.34 -15.35
N SER A 181 1.59 -1.89 -16.03
CA SER A 181 2.23 -1.19 -17.15
C SER A 181 1.30 -0.97 -18.34
N ALA A 182 0.24 -1.79 -18.46
CA ALA A 182 -0.83 -1.67 -19.44
C ALA A 182 -2.12 -1.03 -18.88
N ALA A 183 -2.08 -0.49 -17.65
CA ALA A 183 -3.25 0.12 -17.02
C ALA A 183 -3.67 1.42 -17.71
N VAL A 184 -4.96 1.76 -17.59
CA VAL A 184 -5.52 3.03 -18.04
C VAL A 184 -4.70 4.22 -17.53
N GLU A 185 -4.55 5.25 -18.36
CA GLU A 185 -3.73 6.43 -18.00
C GLU A 185 -4.41 7.30 -16.94
N SER A 186 -5.75 7.33 -16.95
CA SER A 186 -6.57 8.05 -15.98
C SER A 186 -7.89 7.31 -15.76
N CYS A 187 -8.48 7.50 -14.58
CA CYS A 187 -9.80 6.98 -14.27
C CYS A 187 -10.87 8.00 -14.63
N THR A 188 -11.95 7.53 -15.28
CA THR A 188 -13.08 8.40 -15.60
C THR A 188 -13.90 8.71 -14.33
N PRO A 189 -14.67 9.81 -14.32
CA PRO A 189 -15.61 10.10 -13.22
C PRO A 189 -16.57 8.94 -12.94
N ASP A 190 -17.01 8.21 -13.98
CA ASP A 190 -17.89 7.05 -13.83
C ASP A 190 -17.21 5.90 -13.09
N MET A 191 -15.95 5.58 -13.43
CA MET A 191 -15.16 4.57 -12.72
C MET A 191 -15.02 4.95 -11.23
N MET A 192 -14.75 6.22 -10.97
CA MET A 192 -14.61 6.74 -9.61
C MET A 192 -15.93 6.76 -8.84
N GLY A 193 -17.03 7.05 -9.53
CA GLY A 193 -18.38 6.91 -8.99
C GLY A 193 -18.70 5.47 -8.59
N HIS A 194 -18.28 4.48 -9.38
CA HIS A 194 -18.46 3.07 -9.03
C HIS A 194 -17.66 2.67 -7.78
N VAL A 195 -16.41 3.10 -7.66
CA VAL A 195 -15.59 2.85 -6.46
C VAL A 195 -16.26 3.43 -5.21
N LEU A 196 -16.76 4.67 -5.28
CA LEU A 196 -17.49 5.29 -4.18
C LEU A 196 -18.81 4.58 -3.88
N MET A 197 -19.54 4.13 -4.90
CA MET A 197 -20.80 3.41 -4.71
C MET A 197 -20.59 2.07 -4.00
N GLU A 198 -19.44 1.41 -4.22
CA GLU A 198 -19.12 0.13 -3.59
C GLU A 198 -18.68 0.28 -2.14
N HIS A 199 -17.91 1.33 -1.82
CA HIS A 199 -17.26 1.48 -0.50
C HIS A 199 -17.83 2.58 0.40
N ALA A 200 -18.52 3.57 -0.17
CA ALA A 200 -19.09 4.70 0.55
C ALA A 200 -20.42 5.20 -0.06
N PRO A 201 -21.42 4.32 -0.27
CA PRO A 201 -22.66 4.67 -0.98
C PRO A 201 -23.47 5.77 -0.28
N ASN A 202 -23.56 5.77 1.04
CA ASN A 202 -24.35 6.76 1.79
C ASN A 202 -23.68 8.14 1.70
N LEU A 203 -22.35 8.19 1.80
CA LEU A 203 -21.60 9.42 1.59
C LEU A 203 -21.72 9.94 0.15
N LEU A 204 -21.70 9.05 -0.85
CA LEU A 204 -21.86 9.42 -2.25
C LEU A 204 -23.21 10.09 -2.52
N GLU A 205 -24.29 9.59 -1.93
CA GLU A 205 -25.62 10.20 -2.05
C GLU A 205 -25.67 11.63 -1.51
N VAL A 206 -24.95 11.91 -0.42
CA VAL A 206 -24.84 13.25 0.15
C VAL A 206 -24.04 14.21 -0.74
N ILE A 207 -22.90 13.73 -1.24
CA ILE A 207 -21.94 14.58 -1.95
C ILE A 207 -22.36 14.80 -3.41
N ALA A 208 -23.00 13.81 -4.03
CA ALA A 208 -23.42 13.82 -5.43
C ALA A 208 -24.87 13.32 -5.61
N PRO A 209 -25.86 14.01 -5.02
CA PRO A 209 -27.24 13.51 -4.97
C PRO A 209 -27.84 13.36 -6.37
N GLY A 210 -28.43 12.19 -6.64
CA GLY A 210 -29.09 11.88 -7.91
C GLY A 210 -28.13 11.67 -9.09
N GLY A 211 -26.87 11.26 -8.82
CA GLY A 211 -25.88 11.00 -9.86
C GLY A 211 -25.28 12.28 -10.47
N LYS A 212 -25.26 13.37 -9.70
CA LYS A 212 -24.56 14.60 -10.10
C LYS A 212 -23.06 14.34 -10.24
N SER A 213 -22.37 15.23 -10.95
CA SER A 213 -20.92 15.18 -11.06
C SER A 213 -20.25 15.21 -9.69
N LEU A 214 -19.24 14.36 -9.50
CA LEU A 214 -18.41 14.37 -8.30
C LEU A 214 -17.70 15.73 -8.15
N PRO A 215 -17.60 16.29 -6.92
CA PRO A 215 -16.87 17.53 -6.70
C PRO A 215 -15.39 17.42 -7.09
N ASP A 216 -14.82 18.52 -7.58
CA ASP A 216 -13.42 18.58 -8.01
C ASP A 216 -12.44 18.19 -6.89
N SER A 217 -12.74 18.56 -5.64
CA SER A 217 -11.92 18.22 -4.47
C SER A 217 -11.87 16.70 -4.22
N LEU A 218 -12.98 16.01 -4.43
CA LEU A 218 -13.07 14.55 -4.32
C LEU A 218 -12.39 13.86 -5.52
N MET A 219 -12.60 14.36 -6.73
CA MET A 219 -11.91 13.85 -7.92
C MET A 219 -10.39 14.00 -7.82
N ALA A 220 -9.89 15.08 -7.22
CA ALA A 220 -8.46 15.26 -6.98
C ALA A 220 -7.88 14.20 -6.04
N ILE A 221 -8.61 13.81 -4.99
CA ILE A 221 -8.21 12.73 -4.08
C ILE A 221 -8.15 11.41 -4.83
N LEU A 222 -9.20 11.06 -5.57
CA LEU A 222 -9.31 9.77 -6.24
C LEU A 222 -8.28 9.61 -7.36
N ASN A 223 -8.00 10.68 -8.11
CA ASN A 223 -6.92 10.69 -9.09
C ASN A 223 -5.54 10.58 -8.41
N GLY A 224 -5.33 11.29 -7.30
CA GLY A 224 -4.11 11.17 -6.50
C GLY A 224 -3.89 9.75 -5.98
N ALA A 225 -4.95 9.11 -5.49
CA ALA A 225 -4.95 7.74 -5.00
C ALA A 225 -4.69 6.72 -6.12
N TYR A 226 -5.30 6.89 -7.30
CA TYR A 226 -5.03 6.05 -8.46
C TYR A 226 -3.57 6.15 -8.92
N ASN A 227 -3.04 7.38 -9.02
CA ASN A 227 -1.63 7.60 -9.37
C ASN A 227 -0.68 7.01 -8.32
N PHE A 228 -1.01 7.14 -7.04
CA PHE A 228 -0.28 6.51 -5.95
C PHE A 228 -0.30 4.98 -6.08
N SER A 229 -1.46 4.39 -6.35
CA SER A 229 -1.62 2.95 -6.61
C SER A 229 -0.75 2.49 -7.79
N LYS A 230 -0.82 3.19 -8.93
CA LYS A 230 0.00 2.90 -10.11
C LYS A 230 1.50 3.00 -9.82
N MET A 231 1.92 4.00 -9.04
CA MET A 231 3.32 4.16 -8.62
C MET A 231 3.77 2.99 -7.73
N LEU A 232 2.93 2.56 -6.78
CA LEU A 232 3.23 1.43 -5.91
C LEU A 232 3.35 0.13 -6.71
N HIS A 233 2.32 -0.20 -7.51
CA HIS A 233 2.21 -1.48 -8.20
C HIS A 233 3.04 -1.58 -9.48
N GLY A 234 3.41 -0.46 -10.09
CA GLY A 234 4.20 -0.40 -11.32
C GLY A 234 5.71 -0.29 -11.11
N SER A 235 6.18 -0.07 -9.87
CA SER A 235 7.60 0.09 -9.56
C SER A 235 8.39 -1.21 -9.73
N LYS A 236 9.58 -1.17 -10.35
CA LYS A 236 10.44 -2.36 -10.53
C LYS A 236 11.14 -2.75 -9.23
N ALA A 237 11.39 -4.04 -9.02
CA ALA A 237 12.01 -4.59 -7.81
C ALA A 237 13.47 -4.13 -7.54
N SER A 238 14.10 -3.37 -8.45
CA SER A 238 15.49 -2.91 -8.33
C SER A 238 15.65 -1.58 -7.57
N SER A 239 14.58 -0.95 -7.10
CA SER A 239 14.62 0.35 -6.44
C SER A 239 14.70 0.23 -4.92
N GLY A 240 15.93 0.33 -4.39
CA GLY A 240 16.23 0.31 -2.96
C GLY A 240 16.92 -0.99 -2.56
N GLY A 241 18.19 -0.92 -2.18
CA GLY A 241 18.99 -2.09 -1.82
C GLY A 241 18.32 -2.98 -0.78
N GLY A 242 17.77 -4.11 -1.23
CA GLY A 242 17.29 -5.20 -0.39
C GLY A 242 15.78 -5.37 -0.43
N THR A 243 15.31 -6.38 -1.16
CA THR A 243 13.91 -6.84 -1.30
C THR A 243 12.90 -5.79 -1.81
N ASP A 244 12.04 -6.21 -2.75
CA ASP A 244 10.98 -5.40 -3.36
C ASP A 244 10.13 -4.71 -2.25
N ALA A 245 10.21 -3.38 -2.16
CA ALA A 245 9.57 -2.58 -1.11
C ALA A 245 8.04 -2.80 -1.07
N PHE A 246 7.45 -3.11 -2.21
CA PHE A 246 6.05 -3.49 -2.33
C PHE A 246 5.75 -4.81 -1.60
N TYR A 247 6.64 -5.81 -1.70
CA TYR A 247 6.45 -7.12 -1.06
C TYR A 247 6.75 -7.15 0.43
N LYS A 248 7.48 -6.16 0.98
CA LYS A 248 7.58 -5.98 2.45
C LYS A 248 6.21 -5.72 3.08
N ALA A 249 5.26 -5.13 2.35
CA ALA A 249 3.90 -4.89 2.85
C ALA A 249 2.98 -6.12 2.72
N PHE A 250 3.31 -7.09 1.85
CA PHE A 250 2.45 -8.24 1.54
C PHE A 250 2.98 -9.58 2.06
N VAL A 251 4.26 -9.68 2.41
CA VAL A 251 4.89 -10.87 2.96
C VAL A 251 5.31 -10.57 4.39
N PRO A 252 4.71 -11.22 5.41
CA PRO A 252 5.23 -11.17 6.77
C PRO A 252 6.71 -11.55 6.75
N GLU A 253 7.57 -10.75 7.39
CA GLU A 253 8.98 -11.08 7.54
C GLU A 253 9.10 -12.53 8.03
N ILE A 254 9.88 -13.36 7.34
CA ILE A 254 10.16 -14.74 7.78
C ILE A 254 10.83 -14.63 9.15
N GLY A 255 10.03 -14.75 10.21
CA GLY A 255 10.44 -14.50 11.60
C GLY A 255 9.34 -13.95 12.52
N SER A 256 8.31 -13.28 12.00
CA SER A 256 7.19 -12.82 12.84
C SER A 256 6.14 -13.91 13.00
N VAL A 257 6.20 -14.65 14.10
CA VAL A 257 5.15 -15.59 14.50
C VAL A 257 3.92 -14.79 14.96
N SER A 258 3.09 -14.37 14.01
CA SER A 258 1.75 -13.84 14.27
C SER A 258 0.84 -14.08 13.06
N SER A 259 -0.06 -15.04 13.24
CA SER A 259 -1.28 -15.35 12.47
C SER A 259 -1.17 -15.57 10.95
N LEU A 260 -1.21 -16.86 10.60
CA LEU A 260 -1.31 -17.43 9.25
C LEU A 260 -2.66 -17.21 8.53
N ASN A 261 -3.46 -16.17 8.85
CA ASN A 261 -4.83 -16.01 8.31
C ASN A 261 -5.22 -14.63 7.78
N SER A 262 -4.30 -13.67 7.67
CA SER A 262 -4.57 -12.33 7.14
C SER A 262 -3.76 -12.10 5.87
N TYR A 263 -4.30 -12.53 4.73
CA TYR A 263 -3.74 -12.23 3.42
C TYR A 263 -3.80 -10.72 3.15
N THR A 264 -2.62 -10.11 2.98
CA THR A 264 -2.33 -9.33 1.78
C THR A 264 -3.21 -8.08 1.56
N ARG A 265 -3.39 -7.21 2.57
CA ARG A 265 -4.05 -5.90 2.39
C ARG A 265 -3.13 -4.76 2.80
N ILE A 266 -2.95 -3.77 1.92
CA ILE A 266 -2.33 -2.50 2.30
C ILE A 266 -3.37 -1.70 3.06
N SER A 267 -3.07 -1.36 4.31
CA SER A 267 -3.81 -0.38 5.11
C SER A 267 -3.10 0.97 5.06
N LEU A 268 -3.84 2.03 4.74
CA LEU A 268 -3.41 3.41 4.89
C LEU A 268 -3.76 3.83 6.32
N THR A 269 -2.83 3.63 7.25
CA THR A 269 -2.98 4.20 8.60
C THR A 269 -2.68 5.69 8.52
N ILE A 270 -3.70 6.53 8.29
CA ILE A 270 -3.57 7.97 8.53
C ILE A 270 -3.51 8.17 10.04
N ALA A 271 -2.46 8.83 10.53
CA ALA A 271 -2.34 9.15 11.95
C ALA A 271 -3.50 10.06 12.37
N TYR A 272 -4.29 9.60 13.34
CA TYR A 272 -5.45 10.32 13.90
C TYR A 272 -5.06 11.41 14.88
#